data_AF-A0A2V9QUL9-F1
#
_entry.id   AF-A0A2V9QUL9-F1
#
_cell.length_a   1.000
_cell.length_b   1.000
_cell.length_c   1.000
_cell.angle_alpha   90.00
_cell.angle_beta   90.00
_cell.angle_gamma   90.00
#
_symmetry.space_group_name_H-M   'P 1'
#
loop_
_entity.id
_entity.type
_entity.pdbx_description
1 polymer ?
#
loop_
_entity_poly.entity_id
_entity_poly.type
_entity_poly.pdbx_seq_one_letter_code
_entity_poly.pdbx_strand_id
1 'polypeptide(L)'
;MNPTTNESPYQLLGITREASEAEIKRAYFSLVREHPPERDPEGFKRVRAAYEKLRTVNQRAETDLFLVEDQPLTLDVSSVQQTDAEPLGITPEMIRDDLLALEALFLLEELASKQLESSELPD
;
A
#
# COMPACT_ATOMS: atom_id res chain seq x y z
N MET A 1 15.28 -7.54 28.75
CA MET A 1 13.87 -7.18 28.46
C MET A 1 13.91 -6.26 27.25
N ASN A 2 13.63 -6.76 26.05
CA ASN A 2 13.58 -5.92 24.85
C ASN A 2 12.18 -5.28 24.80
N PRO A 3 12.03 -3.94 24.71
CA PRO A 3 10.74 -3.30 24.55
C PRO A 3 10.31 -3.42 23.08
N THR A 4 9.75 -4.56 22.68
CA THR A 4 9.10 -4.70 21.38
C THR A 4 7.66 -4.21 21.48
N THR A 5 7.46 -2.92 21.70
CA THR A 5 6.13 -2.29 21.65
C THR A 5 5.99 -1.56 20.33
N ASN A 6 5.96 -2.31 19.23
CA ASN A 6 5.42 -1.82 17.96
C ASN A 6 4.11 -2.58 17.73
N GLU A 7 3.09 -2.27 18.54
CA GLU A 7 1.77 -2.91 18.40
C GLU A 7 1.18 -2.56 17.04
N SER A 8 0.77 -3.59 16.31
CA SER A 8 0.14 -3.43 15.01
C SER A 8 -1.14 -2.58 15.14
N PRO A 9 -1.48 -1.71 14.16
CA PRO A 9 -2.74 -0.97 14.16
C PRO A 9 -3.98 -1.87 14.33
N TYR A 10 -3.92 -3.10 13.81
CA TYR A 10 -4.97 -4.10 13.97
C TYR A 10 -5.10 -4.61 15.41
N GLN A 11 -3.96 -4.86 16.07
CA GLN A 11 -3.93 -5.27 17.47
C GLN A 11 -4.44 -4.15 18.39
N LEU A 12 -4.06 -2.90 18.10
CA LEU A 12 -4.52 -1.75 18.90
C LEU A 12 -6.03 -1.51 18.78
N LEU A 13 -6.62 -1.77 17.61
CA LEU A 13 -8.07 -1.73 17.42
C LEU A 13 -8.78 -3.02 17.84
N GLY A 14 -8.05 -4.09 18.18
CA GLY A 14 -8.62 -5.38 18.57
C GLY A 14 -9.35 -6.12 17.44
N ILE A 15 -8.88 -5.94 16.20
CA ILE A 15 -9.48 -6.51 14.98
C ILE A 15 -8.48 -7.36 14.21
N THR A 16 -8.96 -8.22 13.31
CA THR A 16 -8.08 -9.01 12.44
C THR A 16 -7.66 -8.23 11.20
N ARG A 17 -6.63 -8.70 10.48
CA ARG A 17 -6.19 -8.08 9.23
C ARG A 17 -7.25 -8.16 8.14
N GLU A 18 -8.18 -9.09 8.22
CA GLU A 18 -9.26 -9.33 7.25
C GLU A 18 -10.50 -8.50 7.54
N ALA A 19 -10.50 -7.72 8.63
CA ALA A 19 -11.63 -6.91 9.04
C ALA A 19 -12.09 -5.95 7.93
N SER A 20 -13.40 -5.89 7.77
CA SER A 20 -14.07 -4.95 6.87
C SER A 20 -13.98 -3.51 7.39
N GLU A 21 -14.19 -2.53 6.50
CA GLU A 21 -14.22 -1.12 6.88
C GLU A 21 -15.29 -0.82 7.95
N ALA A 22 -16.41 -1.54 7.92
CA ALA A 22 -17.46 -1.44 8.92
C ALA A 22 -17.00 -1.90 10.32
N GLU A 23 -16.22 -2.99 10.38
CA GLU A 23 -15.65 -3.50 11.63
C GLU A 23 -14.58 -2.57 12.18
N ILE A 24 -13.71 -2.03 11.31
CA ILE A 24 -12.70 -1.03 11.67
C ILE A 24 -13.36 0.19 12.32
N LYS A 25 -14.40 0.75 11.68
CA LYS A 25 -15.15 1.90 12.21
C LYS A 25 -15.83 1.57 13.53
N ARG A 26 -16.46 0.40 13.64
CA ARG A 26 -17.13 -0.04 14.87
C ARG A 26 -16.15 -0.17 16.04
N ALA A 27 -14.97 -0.76 15.80
CA ALA A 27 -13.91 -0.88 16.79
C ALA A 27 -13.43 0.50 17.25
N TYR A 28 -13.15 1.40 16.31
CA TYR A 28 -12.78 2.79 16.60
C TYR A 28 -13.82 3.51 17.48
N PHE A 29 -15.10 3.48 17.11
CA PHE A 29 -16.14 4.13 17.92
C PHE A 29 -16.32 3.52 19.31
N SER A 30 -16.04 2.23 19.47
CA SER A 30 -16.11 1.57 20.79
C SER A 30 -14.96 2.06 21.66
N LEU A 31 -13.73 2.05 21.13
CA LEU A 31 -12.54 2.50 21.83
C LEU A 31 -12.55 4.01 22.14
N VAL A 32 -13.13 4.85 21.29
CA VAL A 32 -13.30 6.29 21.57
C VAL A 32 -14.25 6.55 22.74
N ARG A 33 -15.26 5.69 22.93
CA ARG A 33 -16.15 5.78 24.10
C ARG A 33 -15.45 5.34 25.39
N GLU A 34 -14.54 4.38 25.28
CA GLU A 34 -13.73 3.88 26.41
C GLU A 34 -12.62 4.86 26.80
N HIS A 35 -11.99 5.49 25.79
CA HIS A 35 -10.93 6.48 25.90
C HIS A 35 -11.39 7.86 25.39
N PRO A 36 -12.29 8.56 26.12
CA PRO A 36 -12.73 9.88 25.73
C PRO A 36 -11.58 10.89 25.84
N PRO A 37 -11.47 11.86 24.91
CA PRO A 37 -10.31 12.76 24.81
C PRO A 37 -10.12 13.65 26.04
N GLU A 38 -11.21 13.96 26.76
CA GLU A 38 -11.14 14.74 28.00
C GLU A 38 -10.56 13.95 29.18
N ARG A 39 -10.71 12.62 29.20
CA ARG A 39 -10.31 11.77 30.35
C ARG A 39 -9.02 11.00 30.08
N ASP A 40 -8.81 10.58 28.84
CA ASP A 40 -7.62 9.84 28.40
C ASP A 40 -7.17 10.32 27.01
N PRO A 41 -6.51 11.50 26.93
CA PRO A 41 -6.04 12.04 25.67
C PRO A 41 -4.97 11.16 25.02
N GLU A 42 -4.16 10.46 25.81
CA GLU A 42 -3.08 9.59 25.29
C GLU A 42 -3.64 8.27 24.71
N GLY A 43 -4.64 7.66 25.37
CA GLY A 43 -5.39 6.54 24.82
C GLY A 43 -6.13 6.93 23.52
N PHE A 44 -6.81 8.07 23.53
CA PHE A 44 -7.50 8.59 22.34
C PHE A 44 -6.53 8.80 21.16
N LYS A 45 -5.36 9.41 21.40
CA LYS A 45 -4.32 9.60 20.37
C LYS A 45 -3.87 8.28 19.76
N ARG A 46 -3.64 7.25 20.59
CA ARG A 46 -3.24 5.91 20.11
C ARG A 46 -4.32 5.29 19.23
N VAL A 47 -5.56 5.25 19.71
CA VAL A 47 -6.71 4.69 18.98
C VAL A 47 -6.92 5.42 17.64
N ARG A 48 -6.83 6.75 17.65
CA ARG A 48 -6.96 7.56 16.45
C ARG A 48 -5.83 7.29 15.45
N ALA A 49 -4.58 7.19 15.92
CA ALA A 49 -3.45 6.90 15.05
C ALA A 49 -3.56 5.53 14.36
N ALA A 50 -4.05 4.50 15.06
CA ALA A 50 -4.31 3.21 14.44
C ALA A 50 -5.44 3.25 13.41
N TYR A 51 -6.53 3.96 13.70
CA TYR A 51 -7.63 4.14 12.77
C TYR A 51 -7.21 4.87 11.49
N GLU A 52 -6.45 5.97 11.60
CA GLU A 52 -5.96 6.73 10.42
C GLU A 52 -5.06 5.88 9.50
N LYS A 53 -4.40 4.85 10.04
CA LYS A 53 -3.61 3.91 9.23
C LYS A 53 -4.47 2.88 8.48
N LEU A 54 -5.71 2.65 8.90
CA LEU A 54 -6.57 1.59 8.38
C LEU A 54 -7.87 2.10 7.72
N ARG A 55 -8.09 3.42 7.73
CA ARG A 55 -9.37 4.04 7.32
C ARG A 55 -9.67 3.87 5.83
N THR A 56 -8.64 3.87 4.99
CA THR A 56 -8.79 3.79 3.53
C THR A 56 -8.03 2.60 2.97
N VAL A 57 -8.44 2.12 1.79
CA VAL A 57 -7.77 1.00 1.11
C VAL A 57 -6.29 1.30 0.88
N ASN A 58 -5.94 2.53 0.48
CA ASN A 58 -4.55 2.93 0.25
C ASN A 58 -3.72 2.92 1.54
N GLN A 59 -4.23 3.53 2.62
CA GLN A 59 -3.53 3.55 3.92
C GLN A 59 -3.39 2.14 4.50
N ARG A 60 -4.39 1.29 4.29
CA ARG A 60 -4.35 -0.11 4.68
C ARG A 60 -3.31 -0.88 3.90
N ALA A 61 -3.24 -0.69 2.58
CA ALA A 61 -2.24 -1.30 1.73
C ALA A 61 -0.82 -0.86 2.11
N GLU A 62 -0.60 0.42 2.38
CA GLU A 62 0.67 0.94 2.91
C GLU A 62 1.00 0.29 4.26
N THR A 63 0.05 0.27 5.18
CA THR A 63 0.22 -0.35 6.49
C THR A 63 0.58 -1.82 6.35
N ASP A 64 -0.14 -2.58 5.52
CA ASP A 64 0.09 -4.00 5.28
C ASP A 64 1.46 -4.27 4.65
N LEU A 65 1.93 -3.40 3.75
CA LEU A 65 3.27 -3.46 3.16
C LEU A 65 4.38 -3.36 4.22
N PHE A 66 4.23 -2.45 5.19
CA PHE A 66 5.18 -2.29 6.29
C PHE A 66 4.97 -3.29 7.43
N LEU A 67 3.81 -3.96 7.48
CA LEU A 67 3.48 -5.00 8.46
C LEU A 67 3.92 -6.40 8.02
N VAL A 68 4.61 -6.52 6.89
CA VAL A 68 5.33 -7.74 6.50
C VAL A 68 6.54 -7.88 7.44
N GLU A 69 6.27 -8.29 8.67
CA GLU A 69 7.31 -8.78 9.58
C GLU A 69 7.81 -10.11 9.05
N ASP A 70 9.12 -10.15 8.72
CA ASP A 70 10.12 -11.23 8.89
C ASP A 70 9.60 -12.67 9.03
N GLN A 71 8.56 -13.06 8.30
CA GLN A 71 8.31 -14.47 8.11
C GLN A 71 9.52 -14.98 7.35
N PRO A 72 10.31 -15.92 7.90
CA PRO A 72 11.32 -16.55 7.10
C PRO A 72 10.57 -17.14 5.93
N LEU A 73 10.73 -16.51 4.76
CA LEU A 73 10.23 -17.00 3.50
C LEU A 73 10.88 -18.38 3.34
N THR A 74 10.17 -19.42 3.77
CA THR A 74 10.53 -20.80 3.47
C THR A 74 10.14 -21.00 2.02
N LEU A 75 10.90 -20.38 1.13
CA LEU A 75 10.85 -20.68 -0.28
C LEU A 75 11.38 -22.09 -0.42
N ASP A 76 10.47 -23.04 -0.67
CA ASP A 76 10.87 -24.37 -1.10
C ASP A 76 11.41 -24.27 -2.53
N VAL A 77 12.68 -23.89 -2.63
CA VAL A 77 13.40 -23.75 -3.90
C VAL A 77 13.54 -25.07 -4.65
N SER A 78 13.23 -26.20 -4.02
CA SER A 78 13.18 -27.53 -4.65
C SER A 78 12.07 -27.63 -5.70
N SER A 79 11.05 -26.77 -5.59
CA SER A 79 9.91 -26.69 -6.53
C SER A 79 10.11 -25.62 -7.61
N VAL A 80 11.14 -24.78 -7.50
CA VAL A 80 11.52 -23.84 -8.56
C VAL A 80 12.04 -24.67 -9.73
N GLN A 81 11.17 -24.89 -10.72
CA GLN A 81 11.60 -25.43 -12.00
C GLN A 81 12.54 -24.40 -12.61
N GLN A 82 13.83 -24.72 -12.61
CA GLN A 82 14.79 -24.06 -13.47
C GLN A 82 14.23 -24.24 -14.89
N THR A 83 13.77 -23.14 -15.48
CA THR A 83 13.20 -23.21 -16.81
C THR A 83 14.33 -23.60 -17.74
N ASP A 84 14.25 -24.78 -18.36
CA ASP A 84 15.13 -25.15 -19.48
C ASP A 84 14.83 -24.31 -20.72
N ALA A 85 13.83 -23.43 -20.65
CA ALA A 85 13.66 -22.38 -21.62
C ALA A 85 14.94 -21.56 -21.66
N GLU A 86 15.59 -21.57 -22.83
CA GLU A 86 16.62 -20.58 -23.18
C GLU A 86 16.12 -19.23 -22.67
N PRO A 87 16.93 -18.49 -21.87
CA PRO A 87 16.55 -17.15 -21.47
C PRO A 87 16.14 -16.43 -22.75
N LEU A 88 14.98 -15.76 -22.74
CA LEU A 88 14.62 -14.88 -23.83
C LEU A 88 15.88 -14.08 -24.14
N GLY A 89 16.34 -14.13 -25.40
CA GLY A 89 17.59 -13.50 -25.82
C GLY A 89 17.42 -11.99 -25.75
N ILE A 90 17.28 -11.45 -24.54
CA ILE A 90 17.08 -10.05 -24.25
C ILE A 90 18.40 -9.38 -24.57
N THR A 91 18.50 -8.86 -25.79
CA THR A 91 19.66 -8.08 -26.21
C THR A 91 19.54 -6.66 -25.63
N PRO A 92 20.67 -5.96 -25.42
CA PRO A 92 20.64 -4.54 -25.07
C PRO A 92 19.85 -3.69 -26.07
N GLU A 93 19.79 -4.12 -27.33
CA GLU A 93 19.03 -3.47 -28.40
C GLU A 93 17.52 -3.62 -28.16
N MET A 94 17.04 -4.81 -27.84
CA MET A 94 15.62 -5.03 -27.49
C MET A 94 15.20 -4.22 -26.27
N ILE A 95 16.03 -4.19 -25.22
CA ILE A 95 15.76 -3.37 -24.02
C ILE A 95 15.67 -1.89 -24.40
N ARG A 96 16.58 -1.42 -25.25
CA ARG A 96 16.61 -0.03 -25.69
C ARG A 96 15.37 0.31 -26.52
N ASP A 97 14.98 -0.55 -27.43
CA ASP A 97 13.81 -0.35 -28.29
C ASP A 97 12.52 -0.33 -27.46
N ASP A 98 12.37 -1.26 -26.52
CA ASP A 98 11.23 -1.30 -25.58
C ASP A 98 11.20 -0.03 -24.70
N LEU A 99 12.36 0.43 -24.23
CA LEU A 99 12.46 1.65 -23.43
C LEU A 99 12.11 2.90 -24.24
N LEU A 100 12.57 2.99 -25.49
CA LEU A 100 12.24 4.07 -26.41
C LEU A 100 10.74 4.07 -26.76
N ALA A 101 10.12 2.89 -26.91
CA ALA A 101 8.70 2.78 -27.16
C ALA A 101 7.87 3.30 -25.96
N LEU A 102 8.31 3.02 -24.73
CA LEU A 102 7.67 3.55 -23.51
C LEU A 102 7.83 5.07 -23.40
N GLU A 103 9.01 5.61 -23.69
CA GLU A 103 9.25 7.06 -23.71
C GLU A 103 8.36 7.76 -24.77
N ALA A 104 8.29 7.19 -25.97
CA ALA A 104 7.44 7.71 -27.04
C ALA A 104 5.93 7.67 -26.67
N LEU A 105 5.48 6.60 -26.00
CA LEU A 105 4.09 6.48 -25.54
C LEU A 105 3.74 7.60 -24.55
N PHE A 106 4.64 7.86 -23.59
CA PHE A 106 4.46 8.93 -22.61
C PHE A 106 4.43 10.31 -23.25
N LEU A 107 5.32 10.57 -24.23
CA LEU A 107 5.35 11.84 -24.98
C LEU A 107 4.07 12.05 -25.81
N LEU A 108 3.51 10.99 -26.40
CA LEU A 108 2.25 11.08 -27.13
C LEU A 108 1.08 11.41 -26.20
N GLU A 109 1.05 10.86 -24.99
CA GLU A 109 0.05 11.19 -23.97
C GLU A 109 0.15 12.67 -23.53
N GLU A 110 1.37 13.17 -23.35
CA GLU A 110 1.62 14.58 -23.02
C GLU A 110 1.17 15.52 -24.17
N LEU A 111 1.44 15.16 -25.43
CA LEU A 111 1.00 15.92 -26.59
C LEU A 111 -0.52 15.92 -26.76
N ALA A 112 -1.17 14.76 -26.57
CA ALA A 112 -2.62 14.64 -26.62
C ALA A 112 -3.29 15.50 -25.54
N SER A 113 -2.72 15.55 -24.34
CA SER A 113 -3.18 16.40 -23.23
C SER A 113 -3.13 17.89 -23.59
N LYS A 114 -1.99 18.35 -24.16
CA LYS A 114 -1.79 19.77 -24.54
C LYS A 114 -2.68 20.23 -25.73
N GLN A 115 -3.00 19.33 -26.66
CA GLN A 115 -3.90 19.65 -27.77
C GLN A 115 -5.35 19.82 -27.32
N LEU A 116 -5.77 19.06 -26.30
CA LEU A 116 -7.12 19.17 -25.72
C LEU A 116 -7.30 20.53 -25.03
N GLU A 117 -6.33 20.94 -24.18
CA GLU A 117 -6.36 22.23 -23.47
C GLU A 117 -6.27 23.46 -24.40
N SER A 118 -5.61 23.33 -25.56
CA SER A 118 -5.53 24.42 -26.56
C SER A 118 -6.81 24.59 -27.39
N SER A 119 -7.74 23.63 -27.34
CA SER A 119 -9.01 23.66 -28.08
C SER A 119 -10.19 24.23 -27.27
N GLU A 120 -10.02 24.51 -25.98
CA GLU A 120 -11.07 24.97 -25.05
C GLU A 120 -11.06 26.48 -24.76
N LEU A 121 -10.40 27.32 -25.57
CA LEU A 121 -10.62 28.78 -25.54
C LEU A 121 -11.79 29.16 -26.47
N PRO A 122 -12.97 29.58 -25.97
CA PRO A 122 -13.97 30.22 -26.80
C PRO A 122 -13.65 31.73 -26.97
N ASP A 123 -14.13 32.30 -28.07
CA ASP A 123 -14.23 33.76 -28.34
C ASP A 123 -14.92 34.52 -27.19
#